data_AF-A0A1V1PFS5-F1
#
_entry.id   AF-A0A1V1PFS5-F1
#
_cell.length_a   1.000
_cell.length_b   1.000
_cell.length_c   1.000
_cell.angle_alpha   90.00
_cell.angle_beta   90.00
_cell.angle_gamma   90.00
#
_symmetry.space_group_name_H-M   'P 1'
#
loop_
_entity.id
_entity.type
_entity.pdbx_description
1 polymer ?
#
loop_
_entity_poly.entity_id
_entity_poly.type
_entity_poly.pdbx_seq_one_letter_code
_entity_poly.pdbx_strand_id
1 'polypeptide(L)'
;MLDFSGRYIRIDNKDKYQFFIQSDDGSRLWINDQLLIDDWNMHGVEERSTSLILETGWHKIRLDYLQLGGDAVIKLLWKSNDMQKQIIPQTHLKPQVKLELMKDNKEQL
;
A
#
# COMPACT_ATOMS: atom_id res chain seq x y z
N MET A 1 -3.55 1.02 -15.68
CA MET A 1 -2.89 1.39 -14.41
C MET A 1 -3.96 1.42 -13.34
N LEU A 2 -3.87 0.54 -12.36
CA LEU A 2 -4.70 0.65 -11.17
C LEU A 2 -3.94 1.57 -10.20
N ASP A 3 -4.54 2.70 -9.84
CA ASP A 3 -3.93 3.64 -8.90
C ASP A 3 -4.55 3.43 -7.51
N PHE A 4 -3.74 2.93 -6.56
CA PHE A 4 -4.10 2.89 -5.15
C PHE A 4 -3.52 4.08 -4.37
N SER A 5 -3.33 5.22 -5.03
CA SER A 5 -2.95 6.47 -4.37
C SER A 5 -3.98 6.91 -3.34
N GLY A 6 -3.48 7.63 -2.33
CA GLY A 6 -4.30 8.13 -1.24
C GLY A 6 -4.89 7.00 -0.40
N ARG A 7 -4.06 6.09 0.10
CA ARG A 7 -4.44 5.17 1.18
C ARG A 7 -3.54 5.41 2.38
N TYR A 8 -4.02 5.02 3.55
CA TYR A 8 -3.20 4.96 4.74
C TYR A 8 -3.22 3.56 5.32
N ILE A 9 -2.09 3.17 5.88
CA ILE A 9 -1.93 1.96 6.67
C ILE A 9 -1.85 2.33 8.16
N ARG A 10 -2.54 1.57 9.02
CA ARG A 10 -2.44 1.68 10.47
C ARG A 10 -1.31 0.80 11.00
N ILE A 11 -0.53 1.33 11.92
CA ILE A 11 0.50 0.65 12.68
C ILE A 11 0.11 0.72 14.15
N ASP A 12 -0.12 -0.42 14.78
CA ASP A 12 -0.57 -0.45 16.17
C ASP A 12 0.60 -0.30 17.15
N ASN A 13 1.74 -0.90 16.83
CA ASN A 13 2.95 -0.83 17.65
C ASN A 13 4.13 -0.37 16.80
N LYS A 14 4.95 0.52 17.36
CA LYS A 14 6.24 0.85 16.76
C LYS A 14 7.09 -0.42 16.63
N ASP A 15 7.48 -0.75 15.41
CA ASP A 15 8.33 -1.91 15.11
C ASP A 15 9.01 -1.74 13.75
N LYS A 16 9.93 -2.64 13.44
CA LYS A 16 10.44 -2.84 12.07
C LYS A 16 9.44 -3.70 11.30
N TYR A 17 8.81 -3.10 10.30
CA TYR A 17 7.91 -3.80 9.39
C TYR A 17 8.65 -4.17 8.12
N GLN A 18 8.47 -5.41 7.65
CA GLN A 18 8.87 -5.84 6.32
C GLN A 18 7.62 -5.99 5.46
N PHE A 19 7.59 -5.27 4.34
CA PHE A 19 6.52 -5.32 3.35
C PHE A 19 6.94 -6.20 2.19
N PHE A 20 5.97 -6.91 1.60
CA PHE A 20 6.17 -7.79 0.45
C PHE A 20 5.11 -7.49 -0.60
N ILE A 21 5.52 -7.42 -1.86
CA ILE A 21 4.63 -7.39 -3.00
C ILE A 21 4.84 -8.66 -3.80
N GLN A 22 3.78 -9.45 -4.00
CA GLN A 22 3.77 -10.52 -5.00
C GLN A 22 3.04 -9.99 -6.22
N SER A 23 3.72 -9.86 -7.36
CA SER A 23 3.12 -9.28 -8.56
C SER A 23 3.52 -9.99 -9.86
N ASP A 24 2.60 -9.92 -10.83
CA ASP A 24 2.75 -10.30 -12.24
C ASP A 24 1.93 -9.28 -13.05
N ASP A 25 2.49 -8.26 -13.71
CA ASP A 25 3.90 -7.89 -13.84
C ASP A 25 4.35 -6.90 -12.73
N GLY A 26 4.89 -5.74 -13.13
CA GLY A 26 5.56 -4.75 -12.28
C GLY A 26 4.69 -4.12 -11.19
N SER A 27 5.36 -3.70 -10.12
CA SER A 27 4.77 -3.00 -9.00
C SER A 27 5.73 -1.98 -8.36
N ARG A 28 5.14 -0.97 -7.72
CA ARG A 28 5.88 0.03 -6.93
C ARG A 28 5.19 0.26 -5.60
N LEU A 29 5.96 0.39 -4.54
CA LEU A 29 5.46 0.68 -3.20
C LEU A 29 6.08 1.96 -2.66
N TRP A 30 5.21 2.86 -2.22
CA TRP A 30 5.59 4.03 -1.42
C TRP A 30 4.98 3.94 -0.03
N ILE A 31 5.75 4.35 0.97
CA ILE A 31 5.26 4.57 2.33
C ILE A 31 5.76 5.94 2.81
N ASN A 32 4.88 6.77 3.35
CA ASN A 32 5.17 8.16 3.73
C ASN A 32 5.86 8.95 2.59
N ASP A 33 5.34 8.79 1.37
CA ASP A 33 5.82 9.45 0.15
C ASP A 33 7.25 9.03 -0.30
N GLN A 34 7.90 8.08 0.38
CA GLN A 34 9.18 7.50 -0.01
C GLN A 34 8.97 6.25 -0.88
N LEU A 35 9.60 6.19 -2.06
CA LEU A 35 9.64 5.01 -2.93
C LEU A 35 10.56 3.95 -2.32
N LEU A 36 10.01 2.76 -2.02
CA LEU A 36 10.72 1.69 -1.33
C LEU A 36 10.91 0.43 -2.17
N ILE A 37 10.02 0.19 -3.13
CA ILE A 37 10.15 -0.86 -4.14
C ILE A 37 9.87 -0.21 -5.49
N ASP A 38 10.81 -0.34 -6.42
CA ASP A 38 10.69 0.12 -7.81
C ASP A 38 10.96 -1.03 -8.78
N ASP A 39 9.92 -1.80 -9.10
CA ASP A 39 9.99 -2.88 -10.09
C ASP A 39 8.96 -2.64 -11.19
N TRP A 40 9.34 -1.91 -12.23
CA TRP A 40 8.41 -1.41 -13.24
C TRP A 40 8.63 -2.04 -14.62
N ASN A 41 8.79 -3.36 -14.66
CA ASN A 41 9.08 -4.12 -15.87
C ASN A 41 8.12 -5.31 -16.01
N MET A 42 8.16 -5.95 -17.18
CA MET A 42 7.44 -7.21 -17.44
C MET A 42 8.16 -8.38 -16.76
N HIS A 43 7.43 -9.20 -16.02
CA HIS A 43 7.91 -10.40 -15.35
C HIS A 43 6.71 -11.26 -14.91
N GLY A 44 6.87 -12.58 -14.84
CA GLY A 44 5.85 -13.44 -14.23
C GLY A 44 5.71 -13.21 -12.72
N VAL A 45 4.94 -14.03 -12.00
CA VAL A 45 4.78 -13.89 -10.54
C VAL A 45 6.12 -13.87 -9.80
N GLU A 46 6.47 -12.72 -9.24
CA GLU A 46 7.67 -12.51 -8.42
C GLU A 46 7.34 -11.81 -7.10
N GLU A 47 8.21 -11.98 -6.09
CA GLU A 47 8.09 -11.29 -4.80
C GLU A 47 9.21 -10.27 -4.61
N ARG A 48 8.84 -9.03 -4.31
CA ARG A 48 9.76 -7.96 -3.87
C ARG A 48 9.48 -7.61 -2.42
N SER A 49 10.51 -7.21 -1.67
CA SER A 49 10.33 -6.82 -0.28
C SER A 49 11.21 -5.65 0.14
N THR A 50 10.74 -4.91 1.14
CA THR A 50 11.45 -3.77 1.74
C THR A 50 11.18 -3.73 3.24
N SER A 51 12.03 -3.06 4.01
CA SER A 51 11.85 -2.93 5.47
C SER A 51 12.08 -1.50 5.92
N LEU A 52 11.27 -1.05 6.87
CA LEU A 52 11.40 0.24 7.51
C LEU A 52 10.83 0.21 8.93
N ILE A 53 11.33 1.10 9.78
CA ILE A 53 10.75 1.32 11.11
C ILE A 53 9.55 2.24 10.93
N LEU A 54 8.40 1.85 11.47
CA LEU A 54 7.20 2.68 11.51
C LEU A 54 6.84 2.97 12.96
N GLU A 55 6.38 4.18 13.22
CA GLU A 55 5.83 4.57 14.52
C GLU A 55 4.37 4.11 14.62
N THR A 56 3.82 4.05 15.83
CA THR A 56 2.37 3.83 16.00
C THR A 56 1.58 4.96 15.34
N GLY A 57 0.56 4.62 14.55
CA GLY A 57 -0.32 5.60 13.90
C GLY A 57 -0.67 5.27 12.46
N TRP A 58 -1.11 6.30 11.72
CA TRP A 58 -1.45 6.19 10.31
C TRP A 58 -0.32 6.70 9.42
N HIS A 59 0.10 5.87 8.47
CA HIS A 59 1.12 6.20 7.48
C HIS A 59 0.53 6.19 6.09
N LYS A 60 0.96 7.12 5.22
CA LYS A 60 0.54 7.07 3.82
C LYS A 60 1.11 5.83 3.16
N ILE A 61 0.32 5.18 2.32
CA ILE A 61 0.75 4.04 1.52
C ILE A 61 0.19 4.19 0.10
N ARG A 62 1.01 3.85 -0.88
CA ARG A 62 0.62 3.79 -2.29
C ARG A 62 1.22 2.54 -2.92
N LEU A 63 0.41 1.81 -3.65
CA LEU A 63 0.81 0.66 -4.44
C LEU A 63 0.42 0.95 -5.89
N ASP A 64 1.41 1.04 -6.77
CA ASP A 64 1.15 1.05 -8.20
C ASP A 64 1.36 -0.35 -8.75
N TYR A 65 0.52 -0.73 -9.71
CA TYR A 65 0.59 -2.03 -10.37
C TYR A 65 0.46 -1.87 -11.88
N LEU A 66 1.28 -2.62 -12.59
CA LEU A 66 1.38 -2.68 -14.03
C LEU A 66 1.12 -4.12 -14.48
N GLN A 67 0.24 -4.28 -15.47
CA GLN A 67 0.00 -5.54 -16.16
C GLN A 67 0.21 -5.31 -17.66
N LEU A 68 1.17 -6.03 -18.25
CA LEU A 68 1.59 -5.95 -19.64
C LEU A 68 1.21 -7.21 -20.45
N GLY A 69 0.77 -8.31 -19.83
CA GLY A 69 0.20 -9.48 -20.50
C GLY A 69 0.00 -10.69 -19.60
N GLY A 70 -0.67 -11.73 -20.11
CA GLY A 70 -0.84 -12.98 -19.35
C GLY A 70 -1.77 -12.85 -18.13
N ASP A 71 -1.41 -13.56 -17.06
CA ASP A 71 -2.19 -13.62 -15.81
C ASP A 71 -1.89 -12.43 -14.91
N ALA A 72 -2.93 -11.84 -14.29
CA ALA A 72 -2.78 -10.69 -13.40
C ALA A 72 -2.75 -11.11 -11.93
N VAL A 73 -1.64 -10.85 -11.24
CA VAL A 73 -1.48 -11.10 -9.80
C VAL A 73 -0.95 -9.85 -9.11
N ILE A 74 -1.59 -9.47 -8.00
CA ILE A 74 -1.05 -8.48 -7.07
C ILE A 74 -1.48 -8.79 -5.64
N LYS A 75 -0.52 -8.90 -4.72
CA LYS A 75 -0.77 -9.03 -3.27
C LYS A 75 0.20 -8.17 -2.50
N LEU A 76 -0.31 -7.46 -1.50
CA LEU A 76 0.50 -6.70 -0.56
C LEU A 76 0.43 -7.34 0.82
N LEU A 77 1.58 -7.78 1.32
CA LEU A 77 1.73 -8.46 2.59
C LEU A 77 2.70 -7.70 3.48
N TRP A 78 2.67 -8.01 4.77
CA TRP A 78 3.59 -7.48 5.76
C TRP A 78 3.89 -8.50 6.85
N LYS A 79 5.00 -8.29 7.57
CA LYS A 79 5.31 -8.95 8.83
C LYS A 79 6.03 -7.96 9.76
N SER A 80 6.08 -8.27 11.04
CA SER A 80 6.92 -7.57 12.03
C SER A 80 7.55 -8.61 12.98
N ASN A 81 8.17 -8.20 14.08
CA ASN A 81 8.78 -9.16 15.01
C ASN A 81 7.74 -10.08 15.68
N ASP A 82 6.59 -9.51 16.07
CA ASP A 82 5.52 -10.24 16.77
C ASP A 82 4.36 -10.63 15.84
N MET A 83 4.48 -10.38 14.55
CA MET A 83 3.43 -10.60 13.57
C MET A 83 3.96 -11.41 12.39
N GLN A 84 3.41 -12.61 12.19
CA GLN A 84 3.72 -13.45 11.04
C GLN A 84 3.35 -12.79 9.71
N LYS A 85 4.00 -13.22 8.62
CA LYS A 85 3.70 -12.70 7.28
C LYS A 85 2.25 -12.97 6.90
N GLN A 86 1.51 -11.91 6.62
CA GLN A 86 0.10 -11.98 6.24
C GLN A 86 -0.28 -10.87 5.27
N ILE A 87 -1.40 -11.04 4.57
CA ILE A 87 -2.03 -9.95 3.81
C ILE A 87 -2.37 -8.82 4.79
N ILE A 88 -2.14 -7.57 4.39
CA ILE A 88 -2.50 -6.43 5.23
C ILE A 88 -4.02 -6.45 5.44
N PRO A 89 -4.51 -6.57 6.68
CA PRO A 89 -5.94 -6.63 6.94
C PRO A 89 -6.64 -5.35 6.49
N GLN A 90 -7.87 -5.47 5.99
CA GLN A 90 -8.64 -4.29 5.56
C GLN A 90 -8.88 -3.32 6.73
N THR A 91 -8.95 -3.80 7.97
CA THR A 91 -9.04 -2.98 9.19
C THR A 91 -7.85 -2.04 9.40
N HIS A 92 -6.70 -2.35 8.77
CA HIS A 92 -5.50 -1.52 8.81
C HIS A 92 -5.40 -0.60 7.60
N LEU A 93 -6.36 -0.61 6.68
CA LEU A 93 -6.37 0.24 5.50
C LEU A 93 -7.52 1.25 5.58
N LYS A 94 -7.22 2.51 5.29
CA LYS A 94 -8.25 3.52 5.02
C LYS A 94 -7.98 4.24 3.70
N PRO A 95 -9.02 4.57 2.92
CA PRO A 95 -8.85 5.51 1.82
C PRO A 95 -8.57 6.91 2.37
N GLN A 96 -7.89 7.72 1.58
CA GLN A 96 -7.80 9.16 1.74
C GLN A 96 -9.16 9.69 1.27
N VAL A 97 -10.05 9.96 2.23
CA VAL A 97 -11.29 10.66 1.91
C VAL A 97 -10.92 12.11 1.62
N LYS A 98 -11.17 12.56 0.38
CA LYS A 98 -11.05 13.97 0.03
C LYS A 98 -12.15 14.73 0.78
N LEU A 99 -11.81 15.33 1.92
CA LEU A 99 -12.71 16.09 2.80
C LEU A 99 -13.24 17.39 2.17
N GLU A 100 -12.95 17.68 0.89
CA GLU A 100 -13.37 18.89 0.19
C GLU A 100 -14.84 18.88 -0.27
N LEU A 101 -15.54 17.74 -0.28
CA LEU A 101 -16.91 17.66 -0.81
C LEU A 101 -18.04 17.72 0.23
N MET A 102 -17.74 17.91 1.52
CA MET A 102 -18.77 17.98 2.59
C MET A 102 -19.00 19.38 3.15
N LYS A 103 -18.35 20.42 2.60
CA LYS A 103 -18.55 21.81 3.05
C LYS A 103 -19.58 22.60 2.25
N ASP A 104 -20.02 22.11 1.07
CA ASP A 104 -20.85 22.91 0.16
C ASP A 104 -22.38 22.64 0.22
N ASN A 105 -22.86 21.75 1.09
CA ASN A 105 -24.30 21.43 1.19
C ASN A 105 -25.02 22.13 2.36
N LYS A 106 -24.59 23.32 2.78
CA LYS A 106 -25.28 24.08 3.85
C LYS A 106 -25.70 25.51 3.51
N GLU A 107 -25.65 25.93 2.24
CA GLU A 107 -26.14 27.27 1.84
C GLU A 107 -27.14 27.23 0.67
N GLN A 108 -28.14 26.36 0.77
CA GLN A 108 -29.40 26.52 0.01
C GLN A 108 -30.58 26.24 0.94
N LEU A 109 -30.94 27.26 1.73
CA LEU A 109 -32.28 27.47 2.30
C LEU A 109 -32.68 28.90 2.00
#